data_AF-A0A2V7TQ78-F1
#
_entry.id   AF-A0A2V7TQ78-F1
#
_cell.length_a   1.000
_cell.length_b   1.000
_cell.length_c   1.000
_cell.angle_alpha   90.00
_cell.angle_beta   90.00
_cell.angle_gamma   90.00
#
_symmetry.space_group_name_H-M   'P 1'
#
loop_
_entity.id
_entity.type
_entity.pdbx_description
1 polymer ?
#
loop_
_entity_poly.entity_id
_entity_poly.type
_entity_poly.pdbx_seq_one_letter_code
_entity_poly.pdbx_strand_id
1 'polypeptide(L)'
;TTFRRSKGRRSWLRIPIRTPGDFAAVLRLRAERPDLPVSVKVEVNGVEVGETSAPAAWGEYAFTIPASALRSGLNDLALVYSASPRQDVPGYQGKDAAVAVDWLRLRRTSARPR
;
A
#
# COMPACT_ATOMS: atom_id res chain seq x y z
N THR A 1 10.57 4.81 5.47
CA THR A 1 10.77 3.93 4.31
C THR A 1 9.80 4.34 3.21
N THR A 2 10.29 4.62 2.00
CA THR A 2 9.51 5.18 0.88
C THR A 2 9.29 4.12 -0.20
N PHE A 3 8.14 4.12 -0.89
CA PHE A 3 7.90 3.27 -2.07
C PHE A 3 8.91 3.64 -3.17
N ARG A 4 9.70 2.67 -3.64
CA ARG A 4 10.87 2.93 -4.51
C ARG A 4 10.64 2.56 -5.97
N ARG A 5 9.62 1.76 -6.28
CA ARG A 5 9.30 1.36 -7.65
C ARG A 5 7.81 1.60 -7.87
N SER A 6 7.46 2.30 -8.94
CA SER A 6 6.08 2.49 -9.40
C SER A 6 6.00 2.21 -10.89
N LYS A 7 4.95 1.51 -11.33
CA LYS A 7 4.67 1.24 -12.75
C LYS A 7 3.16 1.21 -12.95
N GLY A 8 2.63 2.22 -13.66
CA GLY A 8 1.18 2.38 -13.88
C GLY A 8 0.42 2.34 -12.56
N ARG A 9 -0.61 1.48 -12.49
CA ARG A 9 -1.48 1.30 -11.32
C ARG A 9 -0.86 0.55 -10.13
N ARG A 10 0.48 0.47 -10.04
CA ARG A 10 1.12 -0.30 -8.98
C ARG A 10 2.38 0.36 -8.44
N SER A 11 2.51 0.39 -7.12
CA SER A 11 3.72 0.81 -6.40
C SER A 11 4.22 -0.31 -5.49
N TRP A 12 5.53 -0.43 -5.33
CA TRP A 12 6.17 -1.45 -4.49
C TRP A 12 7.12 -0.85 -3.47
N LEU A 13 7.11 -1.48 -2.31
CA LEU A 13 8.03 -1.26 -1.22
C LEU A 13 8.57 -2.59 -0.72
N ARG A 14 9.90 -2.67 -0.61
CA ARG A 14 10.57 -3.84 -0.06
C ARG A 14 10.77 -3.68 1.44
N ILE A 15 10.24 -4.62 2.22
CA ILE A 15 10.30 -4.61 3.68
C ILE A 15 11.08 -5.83 4.20
N PRO A 16 12.07 -5.64 5.09
CA PRO A 16 12.75 -6.75 5.74
C PRO A 16 11.94 -7.26 6.94
N ILE A 17 11.64 -8.56 6.98
CA ILE A 17 10.96 -9.23 8.09
C ILE A 17 11.88 -10.36 8.58
N ARG A 18 12.38 -10.24 9.81
CA ARG A 18 13.30 -11.24 10.39
C ARG A 18 12.57 -12.52 10.81
N THR A 19 11.36 -12.36 11.35
CA THR A 19 10.55 -13.47 11.85
C THR A 19 9.13 -13.25 11.35
N PRO A 20 8.60 -14.13 10.48
CA PRO A 20 7.20 -14.09 10.08
C PRO A 20 6.27 -14.12 11.30
N GLY A 21 5.13 -13.47 11.17
CA GLY A 21 4.13 -13.31 12.22
C GLY A 21 3.06 -12.35 11.73
N ASP A 22 2.02 -12.15 12.51
CA ASP A 22 0.99 -11.17 12.16
C ASP A 22 1.50 -9.75 12.40
N PHE A 23 1.16 -8.85 11.48
CA PHE A 23 1.48 -7.43 11.60
C PHE A 23 0.25 -6.57 11.37
N ALA A 24 0.11 -5.53 12.18
CA ALA A 24 -0.72 -4.38 11.86
C ALA A 24 0.09 -3.42 10.98
N ALA A 25 -0.41 -3.15 9.78
CA ALA A 25 0.11 -2.13 8.88
C ALA A 25 -0.80 -0.90 8.95
N VAL A 26 -0.24 0.27 9.23
CA VAL A 26 -0.95 1.55 9.16
C VAL A 26 -0.33 2.40 8.06
N LEU A 27 -1.16 2.85 7.13
CA LEU A 27 -0.77 3.61 5.96
C LEU A 27 -1.44 4.98 6.00
N ARG A 28 -0.64 6.05 5.95
CA ARG A 28 -1.15 7.42 5.81
C ARG A 28 -1.08 7.84 4.34
N LEU A 29 -2.25 8.06 3.73
CA LEU A 29 -2.36 8.42 2.32
C LEU A 29 -3.50 9.41 2.05
N ARG A 30 -3.51 9.96 0.84
CA ARG A 30 -4.64 10.66 0.21
C ARG A 30 -4.61 10.45 -1.30
N ALA A 31 -5.73 10.68 -1.97
CA ALA A 31 -5.76 10.78 -3.42
C ALA A 31 -4.86 11.93 -3.89
N GLU A 32 -4.07 11.68 -4.94
CA GLU A 32 -3.28 12.76 -5.58
C GLU A 32 -4.21 13.71 -6.33
N ARG A 33 -5.26 13.16 -6.94
CA ARG A 33 -6.33 13.87 -7.64
C ARG A 33 -7.67 13.66 -6.94
N PRO A 34 -8.22 14.66 -6.25
CA PRO A 34 -9.52 14.58 -5.58
C PRO A 34 -10.69 14.22 -6.51
N ASP A 35 -10.57 14.57 -7.79
CA ASP A 35 -11.57 14.35 -8.83
C ASP A 35 -11.51 12.95 -9.46
N LEU A 36 -10.48 12.16 -9.13
CA LEU A 36 -10.34 10.77 -9.56
C LEU A 36 -10.52 9.85 -8.35
N PRO A 37 -11.68 9.19 -8.20
CA PRO A 37 -11.88 8.19 -7.15
C PRO A 37 -10.91 7.02 -7.34
N VAL A 38 -10.05 6.78 -6.36
CA VAL A 38 -9.07 5.68 -6.38
C VAL A 38 -9.31 4.77 -5.19
N SER A 39 -9.49 3.48 -5.47
CA SER A 39 -9.34 2.42 -4.46
C SER A 39 -7.89 1.93 -4.45
N VAL A 40 -7.39 1.67 -3.26
CA VAL A 40 -6.04 1.19 -2.98
C VAL A 40 -6.15 -0.19 -2.35
N LYS A 41 -5.76 -1.19 -3.13
CA LYS A 41 -5.54 -2.54 -2.63
C LYS A 41 -4.11 -2.68 -2.13
N VAL A 42 -3.95 -3.28 -0.96
CA VAL A 42 -2.65 -3.64 -0.39
C VAL A 42 -2.40 -5.11 -0.64
N GLU A 43 -1.24 -5.42 -1.20
CA GLU A 43 -0.77 -6.80 -1.40
C GLU A 43 0.58 -7.01 -0.70
N VAL A 44 0.81 -8.20 -0.19
CA VAL A 44 2.11 -8.63 0.36
C VAL A 44 2.52 -9.91 -0.35
N ASN A 45 3.66 -9.88 -1.02
CA ASN A 45 4.15 -10.97 -1.87
C ASN A 45 3.11 -11.48 -2.90
N GLY A 46 2.22 -10.58 -3.37
CA GLY A 46 1.15 -10.89 -4.31
C GLY A 46 -0.15 -11.40 -3.67
N VAL A 47 -0.20 -11.56 -2.34
CA VAL A 47 -1.42 -11.91 -1.61
C VAL A 47 -2.12 -10.62 -1.18
N GLU A 48 -3.41 -10.50 -1.52
CA GLU A 48 -4.26 -9.39 -1.07
C GLU A 48 -4.46 -9.43 0.45
N VAL A 49 -4.17 -8.31 1.12
CA VAL A 49 -4.35 -8.17 2.59
C VAL A 49 -5.50 -7.24 2.95
N GLY A 50 -5.98 -6.45 2.00
CA GLY A 50 -7.13 -5.58 2.16
C GLY A 50 -7.19 -4.46 1.12
N GLU A 51 -8.28 -3.69 1.20
CA GLU A 51 -8.56 -2.59 0.28
C GLU A 51 -9.15 -1.40 1.05
N THR A 52 -8.89 -0.20 0.58
CA THR A 52 -9.52 1.04 1.07
C THR A 52 -9.76 2.01 -0.08
N SER A 53 -10.72 2.91 0.07
CA SER A 53 -10.78 4.11 -0.78
C SER A 53 -9.74 5.15 -0.33
N ALA A 54 -9.19 5.91 -1.28
CA ALA A 54 -8.32 7.05 -1.02
C ALA A 54 -9.13 8.36 -1.16
N PRO A 55 -9.48 9.05 -0.07
CA PRO A 55 -10.15 10.34 -0.13
C PRO A 55 -9.18 11.48 -0.44
N ALA A 56 -9.72 12.66 -0.72
CA ALA A 56 -8.93 13.86 -1.01
C ALA A 56 -8.10 14.36 0.20
N ALA A 57 -8.60 14.14 1.42
CA ALA A 57 -7.92 14.49 2.66
C ALA A 57 -6.96 13.38 3.10
N TRP A 58 -5.94 13.74 3.89
CA TRP A 58 -5.07 12.75 4.51
C TRP A 58 -5.85 11.88 5.51
N GLY A 59 -5.76 10.57 5.33
CA GLY A 59 -6.32 9.56 6.23
C GLY A 59 -5.30 8.49 6.61
N GLU A 60 -5.56 7.82 7.73
CA GLU A 60 -4.80 6.65 8.17
C GLU A 60 -5.65 5.39 8.04
N TYR A 61 -5.08 4.35 7.43
CA TYR A 61 -5.77 3.11 7.10
C TYR A 61 -5.01 1.93 7.67
N ALA A 62 -5.70 1.11 8.45
CA ALA A 62 -5.13 -0.05 9.11
C ALA A 62 -5.47 -1.34 8.34
N PHE A 63 -4.46 -2.20 8.16
CA PHE A 63 -4.59 -3.51 7.53
C PHE A 63 -3.91 -4.56 8.40
N THR A 64 -4.49 -5.76 8.43
CA THR A 64 -3.86 -6.91 9.08
C THR A 64 -3.12 -7.72 8.02
N ILE A 65 -1.80 -7.84 8.18
CA ILE A 65 -0.97 -8.71 7.35
C ILE A 65 -0.81 -10.03 8.09
N PRO A 66 -1.39 -11.14 7.60
CA PRO A 66 -1.25 -12.44 8.24
C PRO A 66 0.17 -12.98 8.05
N ALA A 67 0.64 -13.78 9.01
CA ALA A 67 1.92 -14.45 8.94
C ALA A 67 2.09 -15.28 7.66
N SER A 68 1.00 -15.87 7.14
CA SER A 68 0.98 -16.68 5.92
C SER A 68 1.30 -15.89 4.64
N ALA A 69 1.12 -14.57 4.65
CA ALA A 69 1.50 -13.71 3.53
C ALA A 69 2.99 -13.33 3.55
N LEU A 70 3.72 -13.67 4.63
CA LEU A 70 5.09 -13.25 4.88
C LEU A 70 6.07 -14.41 4.84
N ARG A 71 7.30 -14.09 4.42
CA ARG A 71 8.47 -14.96 4.51
C ARG A 71 9.59 -14.29 5.29
N SER A 72 10.53 -15.08 5.81
CA SER A 72 11.75 -14.53 6.38
C SER A 72 12.58 -13.84 5.29
N GLY A 73 13.16 -12.69 5.62
CA GLY A 73 13.94 -11.87 4.69
C GLY A 73 13.12 -10.76 4.03
N LEU A 74 13.34 -10.56 2.73
CA LEU A 74 12.73 -9.47 1.97
C LEU A 74 11.35 -9.86 1.44
N ASN A 75 10.36 -9.03 1.78
CA ASN A 75 8.98 -9.14 1.32
C ASN A 75 8.63 -7.92 0.47
N ASP A 76 7.81 -8.12 -0.54
CA ASP A 76 7.36 -7.05 -1.42
C ASP A 76 5.93 -6.64 -1.02
N LEU A 77 5.79 -5.45 -0.45
CA LEU A 77 4.49 -4.83 -0.20
C LEU A 77 4.14 -3.97 -1.41
N ALA A 78 2.96 -4.19 -1.97
CA ALA A 78 2.48 -3.42 -3.10
C ALA A 78 1.19 -2.66 -2.76
N LEU A 79 1.07 -1.47 -3.33
CA LEU A 79 -0.18 -0.75 -3.45
C LEU A 79 -0.64 -0.89 -4.91
N VAL A 80 -1.86 -1.39 -5.11
CA VAL A 80 -2.50 -1.56 -6.40
C VAL A 80 -3.69 -0.62 -6.46
N TYR A 81 -3.73 0.20 -7.51
CA TYR A 81 -4.70 1.27 -7.65
C TYR A 81 -5.79 0.89 -8.66
N SER A 82 -7.05 1.25 -8.39
CA SER A 82 -8.12 1.06 -9.36
C SER A 82 -7.96 1.95 -10.60
N ALA A 83 -7.36 3.13 -10.44
CA ALA A 83 -7.10 4.10 -11.50
C ALA A 83 -5.73 4.78 -11.33
N SER A 84 -5.21 5.34 -12.42
CA SER A 84 -3.99 6.15 -12.44
C SER A 84 -4.16 7.34 -13.39
N PRO A 85 -3.68 8.55 -13.04
CA PRO A 85 -3.90 9.74 -13.85
C PRO A 85 -3.51 9.60 -15.34
N ARG A 86 -2.38 8.95 -15.66
CA ARG A 86 -1.91 8.82 -17.05
C ARG A 86 -2.77 7.87 -17.90
N GLN A 87 -3.43 6.90 -17.27
CA GLN A 87 -4.24 5.92 -17.98
C GLN A 87 -5.71 6.33 -18.04
N ASP A 88 -6.20 7.04 -17.02
CA ASP A 88 -7.63 7.29 -16.82
C ASP A 88 -8.05 8.74 -17.09
N VAL A 89 -7.09 9.67 -17.27
CA VAL A 89 -7.39 11.07 -17.62
C VAL A 89 -6.85 11.40 -19.02
N PRO A 90 -7.73 11.72 -19.99
CA PRO A 90 -7.33 12.08 -21.35
C PRO A 90 -6.35 13.26 -21.38
N GLY A 91 -5.27 13.12 -22.16
CA GLY A 91 -4.28 14.19 -22.35
C GLY A 91 -3.42 14.53 -21.13
N TYR A 92 -3.46 13.72 -20.06
CA TYR A 92 -2.75 14.03 -18.82
C TYR A 92 -1.22 13.94 -18.96
N GLN A 93 -0.53 15.06 -18.69
CA GLN A 93 0.93 15.20 -18.78
C GLN A 93 1.61 15.34 -17.40
N GLY A 94 0.87 15.21 -16.30
CA GLY A 94 1.39 15.36 -14.94
C GLY A 94 2.03 14.11 -14.35
N LYS A 95 2.22 14.14 -13.02
CA LYS A 95 2.71 12.97 -12.26
C LYS A 95 1.67 11.85 -12.31
N ASP A 96 2.11 10.65 -12.65
CA ASP A 96 1.25 9.45 -12.72
C ASP A 96 1.01 8.79 -11.35
N ALA A 97 1.04 9.57 -10.28
CA ALA A 97 0.77 9.07 -8.94
C ALA A 97 -0.75 9.02 -8.73
N ALA A 98 -1.30 7.85 -8.42
CA ALA A 98 -2.71 7.73 -8.05
C ALA A 98 -2.98 8.31 -6.65
N VAL A 99 -2.04 8.11 -5.73
CA VAL A 99 -2.11 8.57 -4.34
C VAL A 99 -0.80 9.19 -3.90
N ALA A 100 -0.89 10.14 -2.98
CA ALA A 100 0.24 10.56 -2.16
C ALA A 100 0.30 9.68 -0.91
N VAL A 101 1.47 9.12 -0.62
CA VAL A 101 1.74 8.36 0.61
C VAL A 101 2.74 9.15 1.44
N ASP A 102 2.39 9.40 2.70
CA ASP A 102 3.29 10.05 3.65
C ASP A 102 4.18 9.00 4.33
N TRP A 103 3.56 8.02 5.00
CA TRP A 103 4.29 6.95 5.65
C TRP A 103 3.49 5.65 5.73
N LEU A 104 4.25 4.57 5.89
CA LEU A 104 3.77 3.24 6.26
C LEU A 104 4.45 2.85 7.58
N ARG A 105 3.65 2.39 8.54
CA ARG A 105 4.12 1.85 9.81
C ARG A 105 3.69 0.39 9.92
N LEU A 106 4.65 -0.48 10.22
CA LEU A 106 4.40 -1.90 10.50
C LEU A 106 4.66 -2.15 11.98
N ARG A 107 3.69 -2.76 12.67
CA ARG A 107 3.82 -3.19 14.06
C ARG A 107 3.47 -4.66 14.14
N ARG A 108 4.34 -5.45 14.75
CA ARG A 108 4.02 -6.85 15.03
C ARG A 108 2.84 -6.88 15.98
N THR A 109 1.78 -7.57 15.59
CA THR A 109 0.67 -7.90 16.48
C THR A 109 1.14 -9.12 17.26
N SER A 110 1.40 -8.95 18.56
CA SER A 110 1.87 -10.05 19.39
C SER A 110 0.79 -11.13 19.49
N ALA A 111 0.82 -12.11 18.61
CA ALA A 111 0.35 -13.44 18.98
C ALA A 111 1.46 -14.03 19.84
N ARG A 112 1.27 -14.00 21.16
CA ARG A 112 2.07 -14.80 22.09
C ARG A 112 1.26 -16.07 22.34
N PRO A 113 1.47 -17.18 21.61
CA PRO A 113 1.16 -18.46 22.20
C PRO A 113 2.19 -18.67 23.32
N ARG A 114 1.68 -18.95 24.52
CA ARG A 114 2.48 -19.49 25.62
C ARG A 114 2.96 -20.88 25.27
#